data_AF-A0A961AYD8-F1
#
_entry.id   AF-A0A961AYD8-F1
#
_cell.length_a   1.000
_cell.length_b   1.000
_cell.length_c   1.000
_cell.angle_alpha   90.00
_cell.angle_beta   90.00
_cell.angle_gamma   90.00
#
_symmetry.space_group_name_H-M   'P 1'
#
loop_
_entity.id
_entity.type
_entity.pdbx_description
1 polymer ?
#
loop_
_entity_poly.entity_id
_entity_poly.type
_entity_poly.pdbx_seq_one_letter_code
_entity_poly.pdbx_strand_id
1 'polypeptide(L)'
;MKSNLTSPGNILSSPGGKGMTVIELSLVLALMVGLASVVVFSASGISDWKLARNASLELRSVYIAQKSYLADHPSERIADVATDDLLPYMPPGYAQIPTCESLEGQMLSINFNVMPPVLGTGYDPSDSTKDGLWDVGVP
;
A
#
# COMPACT_ATOMS: atom_id res chain seq x y z
N MET A 1 43.94 81.74 4.16
CA MET A 1 43.38 81.13 5.39
C MET A 1 42.22 80.23 5.00
N LYS A 2 42.29 78.97 5.46
CA LYS A 2 41.20 77.98 5.68
C LYS A 2 40.55 77.29 4.47
N SER A 3 41.06 76.08 4.26
CA SER A 3 40.43 74.88 3.72
C SER A 3 39.02 74.61 4.24
N ASN A 4 38.12 74.15 3.36
CA ASN A 4 36.96 73.36 3.76
C ASN A 4 36.84 72.14 2.84
N LEU A 5 37.37 71.02 3.32
CA LEU A 5 37.03 69.69 2.85
C LEU A 5 35.53 69.48 3.06
N THR A 6 34.80 69.14 2.01
CA THR A 6 33.52 68.43 2.15
C THR A 6 33.73 67.02 1.66
N SER A 7 33.54 66.09 2.59
CA SER A 7 33.77 64.66 2.47
C SER A 7 33.01 64.09 1.26
N PRO A 8 33.64 63.28 0.39
CA PRO A 8 32.90 62.56 -0.64
C PRO A 8 31.90 61.63 0.05
N GLY A 9 30.65 61.69 -0.42
CA GLY A 9 29.56 60.88 0.06
C GLY A 9 29.93 59.40 0.04
N ASN A 10 29.78 58.76 1.18
CA ASN A 10 29.84 57.32 1.31
C ASN A 10 28.59 56.78 0.59
N ILE A 11 28.70 56.50 -0.70
CA ILE A 11 27.66 55.79 -1.45
C ILE A 11 27.57 54.41 -0.81
N LEU A 12 26.48 54.18 -0.08
CA LEU A 12 26.13 52.88 0.46
C LEU A 12 26.12 51.89 -0.70
N SER A 13 27.18 51.09 -0.81
CA SER A 13 27.18 49.91 -1.66
C SER A 13 26.15 48.96 -1.08
N SER A 14 24.96 48.94 -1.68
CA SER A 14 24.04 47.81 -1.49
C SER A 14 24.84 46.56 -1.80
N PRO A 15 24.97 45.59 -0.88
CA PRO A 15 25.61 44.32 -1.18
C PRO A 15 24.91 43.77 -2.41
N GLY A 16 25.67 43.57 -3.48
CA GLY A 16 25.13 43.19 -4.77
C GLY A 16 24.19 42.02 -4.61
N GLY A 17 22.95 42.20 -5.08
CA GLY A 17 22.01 41.09 -5.23
C GLY A 17 22.69 40.07 -6.13
N LYS A 18 23.18 38.99 -5.53
CA LYS A 18 23.75 37.86 -6.26
C LYS A 18 22.61 37.24 -7.06
N GLY A 19 22.52 37.55 -8.34
CA GLY A 19 21.57 36.92 -9.24
C GLY A 19 21.84 35.42 -9.28
N MET A 20 20.81 34.59 -9.12
CA MET A 20 20.93 33.14 -9.24
C MET A 20 21.48 32.78 -10.62
N THR A 21 22.48 31.92 -10.64
CA THR A 21 23.09 31.48 -11.89
C THR A 21 22.18 30.48 -12.60
N VAL A 22 22.19 30.49 -13.94
CA VAL A 22 21.46 29.47 -14.75
C VAL A 22 21.92 28.06 -14.37
N ILE A 23 23.19 27.92 -14.00
CA ILE A 23 23.78 26.65 -13.53
C ILE A 23 23.12 26.19 -12.23
N GLU A 24 22.97 27.06 -11.21
CA GLU A 24 22.25 26.72 -9.98
C GLU A 24 20.81 26.33 -10.25
N LEU A 25 20.11 27.08 -11.12
CA LEU A 25 18.72 26.76 -11.46
C LEU A 25 18.61 25.38 -12.15
N SER A 26 19.55 25.07 -13.06
CA SER A 26 19.60 23.78 -13.75
C SER A 26 19.94 22.62 -12.81
N LEU A 27 20.85 22.84 -11.85
CA LEU A 27 21.21 21.86 -10.84
C LEU A 27 20.02 21.56 -9.92
N VAL A 28 19.31 22.59 -9.46
CA VAL A 28 18.14 22.45 -8.60
C VAL A 28 16.99 21.75 -9.33
N LEU A 29 16.76 22.07 -10.61
CA LEU A 29 15.74 21.40 -11.41
C LEU A 29 16.09 19.92 -11.64
N ALA A 30 17.35 19.61 -11.96
CA ALA A 30 17.79 18.23 -12.09
C ALA A 30 17.63 17.45 -10.78
N LEU A 31 17.96 18.07 -9.64
CA LEU A 31 17.77 17.48 -8.31
C LEU A 31 16.29 17.26 -7.98
N MET A 32 15.42 18.23 -8.27
CA MET A 32 13.98 18.13 -8.05
C MET A 32 13.36 16.98 -8.88
N VAL A 33 13.71 16.86 -10.17
CA VAL A 33 13.22 15.78 -11.02
C VAL A 33 13.77 14.42 -10.57
N GLY A 34 15.05 14.36 -10.18
CA GLY A 34 15.67 13.16 -9.64
C GLY A 34 14.96 12.66 -8.39
N LEU A 35 14.70 13.54 -7.42
CA LEU A 35 13.99 13.20 -6.19
C LEU A 35 12.52 12.83 -6.44
N ALA A 36 11.83 13.55 -7.33
CA ALA A 36 10.45 13.25 -7.70
C ALA A 36 10.31 11.82 -8.27
N SER A 37 11.30 11.38 -9.06
CA SER A 37 11.31 10.04 -9.66
C SER A 37 11.37 8.93 -8.60
N VAL A 38 12.16 9.11 -7.54
CA VAL A 38 12.28 8.15 -6.43
C VAL A 38 10.96 8.03 -5.66
N VAL A 39 10.28 9.16 -5.43
CA VAL A 39 9.02 9.18 -4.67
C VAL A 39 7.91 8.41 -5.39
N VAL A 40 7.79 8.55 -6.72
CA VAL A 40 6.76 7.85 -7.50
C VAL A 40 6.93 6.33 -7.42
N PHE A 41 8.16 5.82 -7.51
CA PHE A 41 8.43 4.37 -7.45
C PHE A 41 8.16 3.78 -6.06
N SER A 42 8.29 4.59 -5.00
CA SER A 42 7.97 4.16 -3.64
C SER A 42 6.46 4.06 -3.36
N ALA A 43 5.62 4.75 -4.14
CA ALA A 43 4.18 4.83 -3.89
C ALA A 43 3.39 3.61 -4.39
N SER A 44 3.86 2.92 -5.44
CA SER A 44 3.23 1.67 -5.90
C SER A 44 3.49 0.53 -4.91
N GLY A 45 4.72 0.40 -4.40
CA GLY A 45 5.04 -0.64 -3.41
C GLY A 45 4.19 -0.55 -2.14
N ILE A 46 3.81 0.67 -1.70
CA ILE A 46 2.96 0.83 -0.51
C ILE A 46 1.48 0.54 -0.80
N SER A 47 0.98 0.81 -2.02
CA SER A 47 -0.39 0.43 -2.39
C SER A 47 -0.52 -1.08 -2.49
N ASP A 48 0.45 -1.74 -3.13
CA ASP A 48 0.43 -3.18 -3.36
C ASP A 48 0.51 -3.93 -2.02
N TRP A 49 1.37 -3.45 -1.11
CA TRP A 49 1.43 -3.98 0.25
C TRP A 49 0.12 -3.81 1.02
N LYS A 50 -0.57 -2.66 0.87
CA LYS A 50 -1.87 -2.43 1.52
C LYS A 50 -2.93 -3.39 0.99
N LEU A 51 -2.98 -3.60 -0.32
CA LEU A 51 -3.90 -4.54 -0.96
C LEU A 51 -3.66 -5.96 -0.47
N ALA A 52 -2.41 -6.41 -0.51
CA ALA A 52 -2.00 -7.72 -0.02
C ALA A 52 -2.32 -7.90 1.47
N ARG A 53 -2.07 -6.86 2.28
CA ARG A 53 -2.40 -6.90 3.71
C ARG A 53 -3.91 -7.01 3.93
N ASN A 54 -4.71 -6.27 3.17
CA ASN A 54 -6.16 -6.36 3.25
C ASN A 54 -6.65 -7.77 2.87
N ALA A 55 -6.17 -8.29 1.73
CA ALA A 55 -6.45 -9.65 1.30
C ALA A 55 -6.13 -10.70 2.39
N SER A 56 -4.97 -10.57 3.05
CA SER A 56 -4.57 -11.46 4.15
C SER A 56 -5.56 -11.44 5.33
N LEU A 57 -6.14 -10.28 5.65
CA LEU A 57 -7.07 -10.14 6.76
C LEU A 57 -8.42 -10.77 6.42
N GLU A 58 -8.91 -10.52 5.21
CA GLU A 58 -10.15 -11.09 4.71
C GLU A 58 -10.06 -12.63 4.62
N LEU A 59 -8.98 -13.15 4.03
CA LEU A 59 -8.71 -14.58 3.96
C LEU A 59 -8.61 -15.23 5.34
N ARG A 60 -7.96 -14.57 6.32
CA ARG A 60 -7.89 -15.08 7.70
C ARG A 60 -9.25 -15.07 8.38
N SER A 61 -10.10 -14.07 8.11
CA SER A 61 -11.45 -14.01 8.68
C SER A 61 -12.29 -15.20 8.22
N VAL A 62 -12.22 -15.52 6.92
CA VAL A 62 -12.88 -16.68 6.33
C VAL A 62 -12.28 -17.98 6.86
N TYR A 63 -10.95 -18.08 6.95
CA TYR A 63 -10.29 -19.29 7.46
C TYR A 63 -10.66 -19.59 8.92
N ILE A 64 -10.76 -18.56 9.77
CA ILE A 64 -11.22 -18.71 11.15
C ILE A 64 -12.68 -19.19 11.16
N ALA A 65 -13.54 -18.58 10.34
CA ALA A 65 -14.95 -18.98 10.23
C ALA A 65 -15.10 -20.45 9.80
N GLN A 66 -14.34 -20.89 8.79
CA GLN A 66 -14.30 -22.29 8.35
C GLN A 66 -13.89 -23.24 9.48
N LYS A 67 -12.84 -22.90 10.23
CA LYS A 67 -12.38 -23.73 11.34
C LYS A 67 -13.41 -23.82 12.47
N SER A 68 -14.08 -22.71 12.77
CA SER A 68 -15.16 -22.69 13.76
C SER A 68 -16.37 -23.51 13.30
N TYR A 69 -16.78 -23.36 12.04
CA TYR A 69 -17.86 -24.15 11.45
C TYR A 69 -17.55 -25.65 11.48
N LEU A 70 -16.36 -26.06 11.02
CA LEU A 70 -15.95 -27.47 11.02
C LEU A 70 -15.73 -28.04 12.42
N ALA A 71 -15.47 -27.19 13.43
CA ALA A 71 -15.40 -27.62 14.82
C ALA A 71 -16.79 -28.01 15.35
N ASP A 72 -17.83 -27.29 14.95
CA ASP A 72 -19.22 -27.58 15.31
C ASP A 72 -19.83 -28.69 14.42
N HIS A 73 -19.36 -28.79 13.17
CA HIS A 73 -19.85 -29.72 12.14
C HIS A 73 -18.76 -30.66 11.61
N PRO A 74 -18.22 -31.59 12.42
CA PRO A 74 -17.05 -32.39 12.07
C PRO A 74 -17.30 -33.42 10.95
N SER A 75 -18.56 -33.73 10.63
CA SER A 75 -18.94 -34.63 9.54
C SER A 75 -19.16 -33.93 8.20
N GLU A 76 -19.26 -32.61 8.20
CA GLU A 76 -19.48 -31.81 6.99
C GLU A 76 -18.18 -31.66 6.20
N ARG A 77 -18.32 -31.59 4.87
CA ARG A 77 -17.19 -31.39 3.97
C ARG A 77 -17.13 -29.93 3.58
N ILE A 78 -15.96 -29.32 3.68
CA ILE A 78 -15.78 -27.90 3.34
C ILE A 78 -16.19 -27.55 1.91
N ALA A 79 -16.11 -28.51 0.98
CA ALA A 79 -16.49 -28.32 -0.41
C ALA A 79 -18.00 -28.17 -0.62
N ASP A 80 -18.81 -28.61 0.35
CA ASP A 80 -20.27 -28.65 0.28
C ASP A 80 -20.93 -27.56 1.16
N VAL A 81 -20.13 -26.73 1.82
CA VAL A 81 -20.59 -25.67 2.73
C VAL A 81 -21.21 -24.52 1.93
N ALA A 82 -22.40 -24.07 2.35
CA ALA A 82 -23.02 -22.90 1.76
C ALA A 82 -22.54 -21.60 2.42
N THR A 83 -22.70 -20.49 1.71
CA THR A 83 -22.37 -19.15 2.24
C THR A 83 -23.14 -18.84 3.53
N ASP A 84 -24.43 -19.21 3.59
CA ASP A 84 -25.29 -18.95 4.75
C ASP A 84 -24.86 -19.70 6.01
N ASP A 85 -24.19 -20.84 5.85
CA ASP A 85 -23.66 -21.63 6.97
C ASP A 85 -22.39 -21.01 7.55
N LEU A 86 -21.61 -20.32 6.71
CA LEU A 86 -20.32 -19.73 7.11
C LEU A 86 -20.47 -18.32 7.72
N LEU A 87 -21.44 -17.54 7.25
CA LEU A 87 -21.70 -16.15 7.68
C LEU A 87 -21.82 -15.98 9.21
N PRO A 88 -22.54 -16.84 9.95
CA PRO A 88 -22.65 -16.73 11.40
C PRO A 88 -21.32 -16.85 12.16
N TYR A 89 -20.33 -17.51 11.55
CA TYR A 89 -19.00 -17.74 12.13
C TYR A 89 -17.97 -16.68 11.76
N MET A 90 -18.33 -15.75 10.87
CA MET A 90 -17.46 -14.63 10.52
C MET A 90 -17.41 -13.57 11.63
N PRO A 91 -16.32 -12.78 11.71
CA PRO A 91 -16.26 -11.65 12.62
C PRO A 91 -17.43 -10.67 12.42
N PRO A 92 -17.85 -9.93 13.46
CA PRO A 92 -18.93 -8.96 13.32
C PRO A 92 -18.56 -7.87 12.30
N GLY A 93 -19.48 -7.59 11.37
CA GLY A 93 -19.31 -6.57 10.32
C GLY A 93 -19.45 -7.09 8.89
N TYR A 94 -19.43 -8.41 8.67
CA TYR A 94 -19.65 -9.01 7.36
C TYR A 94 -21.13 -9.37 7.14
N ALA A 95 -21.73 -8.82 6.09
CA ALA A 95 -23.08 -9.19 5.63
C ALA A 95 -23.05 -10.22 4.48
N GLN A 96 -21.87 -10.46 3.92
CA GLN A 96 -21.59 -11.40 2.83
C GLN A 96 -20.11 -11.78 2.90
N ILE A 97 -19.73 -12.84 2.18
CA ILE A 97 -18.32 -13.21 2.06
C ILE A 97 -17.56 -12.09 1.32
N PRO A 98 -16.44 -11.61 1.88
CA PRO A 98 -15.73 -10.45 1.35
C PRO A 98 -15.05 -10.76 0.01
N THR A 99 -14.85 -9.70 -0.77
CA THR A 99 -14.09 -9.69 -2.01
C THR A 99 -12.87 -8.81 -1.85
N CYS A 100 -11.75 -9.19 -2.47
CA CYS A 100 -10.50 -8.44 -2.39
C CYS A 100 -10.11 -7.92 -3.78
N GLU A 101 -9.45 -6.77 -3.81
CA GLU A 101 -8.92 -6.20 -5.06
C GLU A 101 -7.54 -6.80 -5.38
N SER A 102 -7.33 -7.18 -6.64
CA SER A 102 -6.06 -7.66 -7.19
C SER A 102 -5.09 -6.50 -7.43
N LEU A 103 -3.81 -6.79 -7.67
CA LEU A 103 -2.82 -5.75 -8.03
C LEU A 103 -3.15 -5.07 -9.37
N GLU A 104 -3.93 -5.74 -10.22
CA GLU A 104 -4.43 -5.24 -11.50
C GLU A 104 -5.78 -4.51 -11.37
N GLY A 105 -6.29 -4.31 -10.14
CA GLY A 105 -7.54 -3.61 -9.86
C GLY A 105 -8.81 -4.45 -10.10
N GLN A 106 -8.69 -5.78 -10.18
CA GLN A 106 -9.83 -6.67 -10.35
C GLN A 106 -10.39 -7.12 -9.00
N MET A 107 -11.71 -7.09 -8.83
CA MET A 107 -12.35 -7.63 -7.62
C MET A 107 -12.43 -9.16 -7.72
N LEU A 108 -11.74 -9.84 -6.81
CA LEU A 108 -11.66 -11.29 -6.69
C LEU A 108 -12.50 -11.77 -5.50
N SER A 109 -13.34 -12.77 -5.72
CA SER A 109 -14.08 -13.45 -4.65
C SER A 109 -13.19 -14.47 -3.93
N ILE A 110 -13.38 -14.62 -2.62
CA ILE A 110 -12.71 -15.67 -1.85
C ILE A 110 -13.40 -17.02 -2.11
N ASN A 111 -12.62 -18.01 -2.53
CA ASN A 111 -13.06 -19.39 -2.60
C ASN A 111 -12.91 -20.05 -1.23
N PHE A 112 -14.04 -20.17 -0.54
CA PHE A 112 -14.16 -20.78 0.79
C PHE A 112 -14.52 -22.28 0.74
N ASN A 113 -14.64 -22.88 -0.44
CA ASN A 113 -14.89 -24.32 -0.59
C ASN A 113 -13.60 -25.15 -0.51
N VAL A 114 -12.47 -24.48 -0.29
CA VAL A 114 -11.15 -25.07 -0.09
C VAL A 114 -10.63 -24.59 1.26
N MET A 115 -9.90 -25.48 1.96
CA MET A 115 -9.22 -25.14 3.19
C MET A 115 -7.72 -25.41 3.03
N PRO A 116 -6.85 -24.39 3.19
CA PRO A 116 -7.16 -22.99 3.46
C PRO A 116 -7.87 -22.28 2.29
N PRO A 117 -8.62 -21.18 2.55
CA PRO A 117 -9.33 -20.46 1.52
C PRO A 117 -8.34 -19.69 0.63
N VAL A 118 -8.70 -19.52 -0.64
CA VAL A 118 -7.86 -18.87 -1.66
C VAL A 118 -8.63 -17.78 -2.40
N LEU A 119 -7.94 -16.78 -2.93
CA LEU A 119 -8.58 -15.79 -3.80
C LEU A 119 -8.80 -16.34 -5.21
N GLY A 120 -10.01 -16.20 -5.74
CA GLY A 120 -10.38 -16.67 -7.08
C GLY A 120 -10.05 -18.15 -7.28
N THR A 121 -9.19 -18.43 -8.25
CA THR A 121 -8.72 -19.79 -8.60
C THR A 121 -7.34 -20.12 -8.01
N GLY A 122 -6.92 -19.44 -6.94
CA GLY A 122 -5.55 -19.51 -6.41
C GLY A 122 -4.67 -18.34 -6.86
N TYR A 123 -5.24 -17.14 -6.86
CA TYR A 123 -4.51 -15.91 -7.15
C TYR A 123 -3.51 -15.62 -6.03
N ASP A 124 -2.23 -15.74 -6.38
CA ASP A 124 -1.09 -15.31 -5.58
C ASP A 124 -0.12 -14.61 -6.55
N PRO A 125 -0.03 -13.27 -6.51
CA PRO A 125 0.89 -12.50 -7.34
C PRO A 125 2.31 -12.48 -6.74
N SER A 126 2.50 -13.04 -5.54
CA SER A 126 3.83 -13.23 -4.98
C SER A 126 4.49 -14.46 -5.63
N ASP A 127 5.81 -14.42 -5.78
CA ASP A 127 6.57 -15.60 -6.25
C ASP A 127 6.72 -16.67 -5.14
N SER A 128 5.96 -16.58 -4.04
CA SER A 128 6.15 -17.39 -2.83
C SER A 128 4.84 -17.76 -2.16
N THR A 129 4.52 -19.06 -2.21
CA THR A 129 3.32 -19.67 -1.61
C THR A 129 3.31 -19.74 -0.07
N LYS A 130 4.10 -18.88 0.59
CA LYS A 130 4.34 -18.85 2.05
C LYS A 130 4.56 -17.43 2.57
N ASP A 131 4.25 -16.41 1.78
CA ASP A 131 4.50 -15.04 2.19
C ASP A 131 3.59 -14.59 3.35
N GLY A 132 2.45 -15.27 3.53
CA GLY A 132 1.45 -14.98 4.56
C GLY A 132 0.62 -13.73 4.28
N LEU A 133 0.81 -13.10 3.11
CA LEU A 133 0.05 -11.97 2.59
C LEU A 133 -1.08 -12.46 1.67
N TRP A 134 -0.78 -13.34 0.73
CA TRP A 134 -1.79 -13.90 -0.19
C TRP A 134 -2.21 -15.32 0.19
N ASP A 135 -1.39 -16.00 0.98
CA ASP A 135 -1.71 -17.30 1.55
C ASP A 135 -2.06 -17.22 3.04
N VAL A 136 -3.05 -18.02 3.43
CA VAL A 136 -3.42 -18.21 4.83
C VAL A 136 -3.36 -19.70 5.18
N GLY A 137 -3.06 -20.03 6.44
CA GLY A 137 -3.07 -21.42 6.91
C GLY A 137 -1.81 -22.24 6.64
N VAL A 138 -0.79 -21.66 6.00
CA VAL A 138 0.56 -22.26 5.90
C VAL A 138 1.46 -21.65 7.00
N PRO A 139 2.18 -22.48 7.80
CA PRO A 139 3.10 -21.99 8.83
C PRO A 139 4.41 -21.41 8.27
#